data_AF-A0A0F9KK39-F1
#
_entry.id   AF-A0A0F9KK39-F1
#
_cell.length_a   1.000
_cell.length_b   1.000
_cell.length_c   1.000
_cell.angle_alpha   90.00
_cell.angle_beta   90.00
_cell.angle_gamma   90.00
#
_symmetry.space_group_name_H-M   'P 1'
#
loop_
_entity.id
_entity.type
_entity.pdbx_description
1 polymer ?
#
loop_
_entity_poly.entity_id
_entity_poly.type
_entity_poly.pdbx_seq_one_letter_code
_entity_poly.pdbx_strand_id
1 'polypeptide(L)'
;MATALAIGISGLWGAFLSEEAERKKKISDMKRDMAIVEETSENNGNKKDNRTILEKAEGFATIVASLVDGGAPVMGSILPLIPFFFGVTLTILHFILSYVILTGLLVYLGIFLGNISSGGKLRYALHLVTAGVVTLVVTLLLSQLT
;
A
#
# COMPACT_ATOMS: atom_id res chain seq x y z
N MET A 1 -2.41 -0.10 -16.69
CA MET A 1 -3.34 0.82 -15.99
C MET A 1 -4.49 0.07 -15.31
N ALA A 2 -5.20 -0.86 -15.99
CA ALA A 2 -6.23 -1.67 -15.32
C ALA A 2 -5.71 -2.43 -14.09
N THR A 3 -4.53 -3.07 -14.21
CA THR A 3 -3.84 -3.74 -13.09
C THR A 3 -3.50 -2.79 -11.94
N ALA A 4 -3.04 -1.57 -12.26
CA ALA A 4 -2.74 -0.55 -11.26
C ALA A 4 -3.98 -0.10 -10.50
N LEU A 5 -5.10 0.13 -11.20
CA LEU A 5 -6.37 0.47 -10.58
C LEU A 5 -6.88 -0.66 -9.69
N ALA A 6 -6.77 -1.92 -10.14
CA ALA A 6 -7.15 -3.08 -9.36
C ALA A 6 -6.32 -3.18 -8.07
N ILE A 7 -4.98 -3.07 -8.17
CA ILE A 7 -4.07 -3.05 -7.03
C ILE A 7 -4.43 -1.90 -6.09
N GLY A 8 -4.64 -0.69 -6.63
CA GLY A 8 -5.00 0.47 -5.84
C GLY A 8 -6.28 0.27 -5.05
N ILE A 9 -7.38 -0.13 -5.69
CA ILE A 9 -8.66 -0.38 -5.02
C ILE A 9 -8.51 -1.48 -3.96
N SER A 10 -7.82 -2.58 -4.29
CA SER A 10 -7.61 -3.67 -3.34
C SER A 10 -6.74 -3.28 -2.14
N GLY A 11 -5.73 -2.45 -2.34
CA GLY A 11 -4.85 -1.94 -1.27
C GLY A 11 -5.60 -0.98 -0.36
N LEU A 12 -6.29 0.01 -0.94
CA LEU A 12 -7.16 0.94 -0.19
C LEU A 12 -8.10 0.19 0.75
N TRP A 13 -8.88 -0.76 0.20
CA TRP A 13 -9.88 -1.48 0.97
C TRP A 13 -9.27 -2.49 1.95
N GLY A 14 -8.22 -3.18 1.52
CA GLY A 14 -7.51 -4.19 2.31
C GLY A 14 -6.88 -3.59 3.56
N ALA A 15 -6.13 -2.50 3.40
CA ALA A 15 -5.51 -1.78 4.51
C ALA A 15 -6.57 -1.20 5.46
N PHE A 16 -7.61 -0.55 4.92
CA PHE A 16 -8.68 0.03 5.74
C PHE A 16 -9.38 -1.04 6.59
N LEU A 17 -9.77 -2.15 5.97
CA LEU A 17 -10.48 -3.22 6.68
C LEU A 17 -9.60 -3.93 7.72
N SER A 18 -8.31 -4.12 7.42
CA SER A 18 -7.35 -4.73 8.33
C SER A 18 -7.09 -3.86 9.57
N GLU A 19 -6.79 -2.58 9.36
CA GLU A 19 -6.52 -1.63 10.45
C GLU A 19 -7.79 -1.37 11.29
N GLU A 20 -8.96 -1.30 10.65
CA GLU A 20 -10.25 -1.20 11.34
C GLU A 20 -10.50 -2.41 12.25
N ALA A 21 -10.20 -3.62 11.76
CA ALA A 21 -10.35 -4.86 12.52
C ALA A 21 -9.37 -4.90 13.69
N GLU A 22 -8.10 -4.54 13.48
CA GLU A 22 -7.08 -4.46 14.52
C GLU A 22 -7.45 -3.44 15.60
N ARG A 23 -7.93 -2.26 15.19
CA ARG A 23 -8.38 -1.21 16.11
C ARG A 23 -9.56 -1.66 16.96
N LYS A 24 -10.59 -2.27 16.35
CA LYS A 24 -11.75 -2.81 17.07
C LYS A 24 -11.36 -3.91 18.05
N LYS A 25 -10.48 -4.81 17.64
CA LYS A 25 -9.96 -5.87 18.50
C LYS A 25 -9.21 -5.29 19.70
N LYS A 26 -8.32 -4.31 19.47
CA LYS A 26 -7.59 -3.62 20.53
C LYS A 26 -8.53 -2.97 21.57
N ILE A 27 -9.60 -2.32 21.13
CA ILE A 27 -10.62 -1.75 22.03
C ILE A 27 -11.37 -2.85 22.80
N SER A 28 -11.74 -3.93 22.13
CA SER A 28 -12.41 -5.08 22.75
C SER A 28 -11.54 -5.73 23.83
N ASP A 29 -10.26 -5.96 23.54
CA ASP A 29 -9.29 -6.55 24.47
C ASP A 29 -9.10 -5.64 25.69
N MET A 30 -8.96 -4.31 25.48
CA MET A 30 -8.87 -3.34 26.58
C MET A 30 -10.12 -3.35 27.48
N LYS A 31 -11.33 -3.43 26.92
CA LYS A 31 -12.57 -3.52 27.72
C LYS A 31 -12.61 -4.78 28.57
N ARG A 32 -12.21 -5.92 27.98
CA ARG A 32 -12.15 -7.22 28.67
C ARG A 32 -11.16 -7.17 29.84
N ASP A 33 -9.98 -6.60 29.63
CA ASP A 33 -8.92 -6.54 30.64
C ASP A 33 -9.25 -5.57 31.80
N MET A 34 -10.06 -4.54 31.54
CA MET A 34 -10.60 -3.65 32.59
C MET A 34 -11.80 -4.26 33.35
N ALA A 35 -12.15 -5.53 33.11
CA ALA A 35 -13.33 -6.19 33.66
C ALA A 35 -14.63 -5.40 33.44
N ILE A 36 -14.70 -4.62 32.37
CA ILE A 36 -15.95 -4.01 31.91
C ILE A 36 -16.73 -5.14 31.24
N VAL A 37 -17.47 -5.89 32.06
CA VAL A 37 -18.55 -6.74 31.58
C VAL A 37 -19.59 -5.78 31.02
N GLU A 38 -19.78 -5.76 29.70
CA GLU A 38 -21.00 -5.21 29.13
C GLU A 38 -22.14 -6.12 29.58
N GLU A 39 -22.60 -5.93 30.83
CA GLU A 39 -23.88 -6.44 31.24
C GLU A 39 -24.91 -5.80 30.32
N THR A 40 -25.61 -6.67 29.62
CA THR A 40 -26.71 -6.43 28.71
C THR A 40 -27.71 -5.47 29.34
N SER A 41 -27.50 -4.16 29.17
CA SER A 41 -28.52 -3.15 29.40
C SER A 41 -28.77 -2.46 28.08
N GLU A 42 -29.81 -2.98 27.43
CA GLU A 42 -30.72 -2.21 26.60
C GLU A 42 -30.94 -0.83 27.24
N ASN A 43 -30.16 0.16 26.81
CA ASN A 43 -30.56 1.55 26.96
C ASN A 43 -30.20 2.29 25.70
N ASN A 44 -31.20 2.31 24.83
CA ASN A 44 -31.36 3.21 23.71
C ASN A 44 -31.22 4.66 24.19
N GLY A 45 -30.34 5.42 23.53
CA GLY A 45 -30.35 6.89 23.57
C GLY A 45 -29.09 7.50 24.18
N ASN A 46 -28.28 8.15 23.34
CA ASN A 46 -27.12 9.00 23.70
C ASN A 46 -25.77 8.34 24.05
N LYS A 47 -25.32 7.34 23.27
CA LYS A 47 -23.87 7.05 23.10
C LYS A 47 -23.30 7.70 21.82
N LYS A 48 -23.81 8.86 21.43
CA LYS A 48 -23.27 9.62 20.30
C LYS A 48 -22.29 10.65 20.88
N ASP A 49 -21.00 10.44 20.63
CA ASP A 49 -19.92 11.45 20.67
C ASP A 49 -18.91 11.48 21.83
N ASN A 50 -18.83 10.46 22.70
CA ASN A 50 -17.69 10.34 23.62
C ASN A 50 -16.58 9.41 23.08
N ARG A 51 -16.27 9.53 21.77
CA ARG A 51 -15.04 8.91 21.24
C ARG A 51 -13.86 9.67 21.80
N THR A 52 -12.93 8.94 22.42
CA THR A 52 -11.70 9.55 22.96
C THR A 52 -10.91 10.22 21.83
N ILE A 53 -10.10 11.23 22.14
CA ILE A 53 -9.23 11.88 21.16
C ILE A 53 -8.32 10.84 20.48
N LEU A 54 -7.90 9.82 21.23
CA LEU A 54 -7.12 8.69 20.73
C LEU A 54 -7.90 7.88 19.68
N GLU A 55 -9.16 7.55 19.94
CA GLU A 55 -9.99 6.77 19.00
C GLU A 55 -10.26 7.54 17.70
N LYS A 56 -10.46 8.87 17.79
CA LYS A 56 -10.58 9.73 16.60
C LYS A 56 -9.26 9.78 15.81
N ALA A 57 -8.12 9.84 16.49
CA ALA A 57 -6.80 9.84 15.86
C ALA A 57 -6.46 8.50 15.18
N GLU A 58 -6.76 7.36 15.82
CA GLU A 58 -6.56 6.04 15.23
C GLU A 58 -7.44 5.83 13.99
N GLY A 59 -8.69 6.31 14.01
CA GLY A 59 -9.56 6.28 12.83
C GLY A 59 -9.04 7.16 11.67
N PHE A 60 -8.50 8.34 11.98
CA PHE A 60 -7.85 9.18 10.97
C PHE A 60 -6.60 8.51 10.39
N ALA A 61 -5.75 7.93 11.25
CA ALA A 61 -4.57 7.17 10.83
C ALA A 61 -4.98 6.01 9.90
N THR A 62 -6.07 5.32 10.21
CA THR A 62 -6.61 4.23 9.37
C THR A 62 -6.97 4.71 7.95
N ILE A 63 -7.60 5.88 7.85
CA ILE A 63 -7.98 6.48 6.55
C ILE A 63 -6.73 6.90 5.77
N VAL A 64 -5.74 7.51 6.44
CA VAL A 64 -4.52 7.97 5.78
C VAL A 64 -3.67 6.79 5.32
N ALA A 65 -3.48 5.79 6.17
CA ALA A 65 -2.68 4.61 5.86
C ALA A 65 -3.29 3.82 4.69
N SER A 66 -4.61 3.59 4.71
CA SER A 66 -5.30 2.98 3.58
C SER A 66 -5.16 3.78 2.28
N LEU A 67 -5.29 5.11 2.33
CA LEU A 67 -5.10 5.98 1.15
C LEU A 67 -3.68 5.86 0.58
N VAL A 68 -2.66 5.83 1.43
CA VAL A 68 -1.26 5.71 1.02
C VAL A 68 -0.99 4.31 0.45
N ASP A 69 -1.53 3.26 1.07
CA ASP A 69 -1.30 1.87 0.66
C ASP A 69 -1.85 1.59 -0.75
N GLY A 70 -3.05 2.06 -1.06
CA GLY A 70 -3.60 1.92 -2.41
C GLY A 70 -3.15 2.99 -3.40
N GLY A 71 -2.94 4.23 -2.94
CA GLY A 71 -2.59 5.36 -3.81
C GLY A 71 -1.14 5.31 -4.32
N ALA A 72 -0.19 4.94 -3.47
CA ALA A 72 1.22 4.95 -3.83
C ALA A 72 1.55 3.96 -4.97
N PRO A 73 1.07 2.70 -4.98
CA PRO A 73 1.30 1.79 -6.11
C PRO A 73 0.71 2.29 -7.42
N VAL A 74 -0.47 2.92 -7.40
CA VAL A 74 -1.09 3.51 -8.60
C VAL A 74 -0.16 4.57 -9.18
N MET A 75 0.29 5.52 -8.36
CA MET A 75 1.23 6.58 -8.79
C MET A 75 2.55 5.98 -9.28
N GLY A 76 3.12 5.03 -8.55
CA GLY A 76 4.36 4.35 -8.91
C GLY A 76 4.28 3.60 -10.24
N SER A 77 3.10 3.07 -10.59
CA SER A 77 2.88 2.36 -11.85
C SER A 77 2.66 3.29 -13.05
N ILE A 78 2.22 4.53 -12.83
CA ILE A 78 1.98 5.51 -13.91
C ILE A 78 3.29 6.09 -14.42
N LEU A 79 4.28 6.32 -13.54
CA LEU A 79 5.56 6.92 -13.91
C LEU A 79 6.28 6.20 -15.07
N PRO A 80 6.48 4.87 -15.00
CA PRO A 80 7.11 4.13 -16.10
C PRO A 80 6.28 4.13 -17.39
N LEU A 81 4.99 4.44 -17.32
CA LEU A 81 4.10 4.48 -18.48
C LEU A 81 4.15 5.82 -19.23
N ILE A 82 4.71 6.88 -18.62
CA ILE A 82 4.80 8.23 -19.19
C ILE A 82 5.34 8.25 -20.64
N PRO A 83 6.45 7.56 -20.98
CA PRO A 83 6.98 7.59 -22.35
C PRO A 83 5.96 7.15 -23.40
N PHE A 84 5.07 6.22 -23.07
CA PHE A 84 4.07 5.71 -24.01
C PHE A 84 2.94 6.70 -24.33
N PHE A 85 2.80 7.79 -23.58
CA PHE A 85 1.82 8.84 -23.86
C PHE A 85 2.26 9.86 -24.91
N PHE A 86 3.56 9.96 -25.20
CA PHE A 86 4.13 11.06 -26.00
C PHE A 86 4.60 10.65 -27.41
N GLY A 87 4.06 9.57 -27.97
CA GLY A 87 4.41 9.11 -29.32
C GLY A 87 3.20 8.61 -30.11
N VAL A 88 3.13 8.96 -31.40
CA VAL A 88 2.13 8.39 -32.33
C VAL A 88 2.47 6.93 -32.66
N THR A 89 3.76 6.56 -32.62
CA THR A 89 4.26 5.22 -32.89
C THR A 89 5.15 4.69 -31.76
N LEU A 90 4.92 3.44 -31.37
CA LEU A 90 5.66 2.75 -30.33
C LEU A 90 7.05 2.33 -30.85
N THR A 91 8.02 3.23 -30.71
CA THR A 91 9.44 2.96 -31.01
C THR A 91 10.16 2.31 -29.82
N ILE A 92 11.23 1.55 -30.08
CA ILE A 92 12.13 0.93 -29.09
C ILE A 92 12.59 1.93 -28.01
N LEU A 93 12.79 3.20 -28.37
CA LEU A 93 13.17 4.25 -27.41
C LEU A 93 12.16 4.43 -26.27
N HIS A 94 10.85 4.29 -26.51
CA HIS A 94 9.84 4.39 -25.45
C HIS A 94 9.96 3.26 -24.44
N PHE A 95 10.28 2.05 -24.90
CA PHE A 95 10.54 0.90 -24.03
C PHE A 95 11.81 1.08 -23.20
N ILE A 96 12.90 1.54 -23.82
CA ILE A 96 14.15 1.82 -23.10
C ILE A 96 13.92 2.89 -22.03
N LEU A 97 13.28 4.01 -22.37
CA LEU A 97 12.96 5.07 -21.42
C LEU A 97 12.07 4.58 -20.28
N SER A 98 11.04 3.79 -20.59
CA SER A 98 10.15 3.19 -19.60
C SER A 98 10.91 2.31 -18.61
N TYR A 99 11.80 1.44 -19.11
CA TYR A 99 12.60 0.55 -18.28
C TYR A 99 13.62 1.29 -17.41
N VAL A 100 14.22 2.37 -17.94
CA VAL A 100 15.12 3.25 -17.19
C VAL A 100 14.35 3.95 -16.06
N ILE A 101 13.16 4.49 -16.34
CA ILE A 101 12.31 5.11 -15.32
C ILE A 101 11.91 4.09 -14.25
N LEU A 102 11.47 2.88 -14.65
CA LEU A 102 11.08 1.82 -13.73
C LEU A 102 12.25 1.41 -12.82
N THR A 103 13.41 1.13 -13.40
CA THR A 103 14.60 0.72 -12.64
C THR A 103 15.08 1.84 -11.73
N GLY A 104 15.10 3.09 -12.23
CA GLY A 104 15.44 4.27 -11.44
C GLY A 104 14.48 4.46 -10.25
N LEU A 105 13.18 4.26 -10.45
CA LEU A 105 12.18 4.30 -9.40
C LEU A 105 12.41 3.21 -8.34
N LEU A 106 12.71 1.97 -8.76
CA LEU A 106 13.02 0.88 -7.84
C LEU A 106 14.28 1.16 -7.01
N VAL A 107 15.35 1.65 -7.65
CA VAL A 107 16.59 2.01 -6.96
C VAL A 107 16.33 3.15 -5.97
N TYR A 108 15.62 4.19 -6.39
CA TYR A 108 15.25 5.32 -5.54
C TYR A 108 14.45 4.85 -4.31
N LEU A 109 13.41 4.05 -4.53
CA LEU A 109 12.55 3.55 -3.46
C LEU A 109 13.31 2.62 -2.51
N GLY A 110 14.22 1.79 -3.04
CA GLY A 110 15.09 0.94 -2.22
C GLY A 110 16.08 1.74 -1.37
N ILE A 111 16.70 2.79 -1.92
CA ILE A 111 17.56 3.70 -1.15
C ILE A 111 16.75 4.40 -0.05
N PHE A 112 15.53 4.87 -0.39
CA PHE A 112 14.62 5.52 0.53
C PHE A 112 14.24 4.59 1.70
N LEU A 113 13.81 3.36 1.42
CA LEU A 113 13.52 2.35 2.43
C LEU A 113 14.74 2.05 3.30
N GLY A 114 15.93 1.91 2.70
CA GLY A 114 17.16 1.68 3.43
C GLY A 114 17.49 2.81 4.41
N ASN A 115 17.19 4.07 4.04
CA ASN A 115 17.40 5.23 4.90
C ASN A 115 16.43 5.25 6.10
N ILE A 116 15.21 4.77 5.93
CA ILE A 116 14.18 4.72 6.98
C ILE A 116 14.38 3.52 7.90
N SER A 117 14.76 2.37 7.34
CA SER A 117 14.89 1.11 8.07
C SER A 117 16.20 0.98 8.87
N SER A 118 17.02 2.05 8.97
CA SER A 118 18.38 2.01 9.54
C SER A 118 19.28 0.91 8.95
N GLY A 119 18.99 0.47 7.72
CA GLY A 119 19.70 -0.60 7.03
C GLY A 119 20.69 -0.07 5.98
N GLY A 120 21.40 -0.99 5.34
CA GLY A 120 22.27 -0.62 4.21
C GLY A 120 21.45 -0.18 3.00
N LYS A 121 21.54 1.10 2.60
CA LYS A 121 20.86 1.67 1.42
C LYS A 121 21.01 0.81 0.15
N LEU A 122 22.24 0.36 -0.11
CA LEU A 122 22.56 -0.48 -1.26
C LEU A 122 21.89 -1.86 -1.19
N ARG A 123 21.77 -2.44 0.02
CA ARG A 123 21.13 -3.75 0.21
C ARG A 123 19.65 -3.69 -0.17
N TYR A 124 18.93 -2.67 0.28
CA TYR A 124 17.52 -2.49 -0.05
C TYR A 124 17.31 -2.16 -1.53
N ALA A 125 18.16 -1.32 -2.14
CA ALA A 125 18.11 -1.05 -3.58
C ALA A 125 18.28 -2.34 -4.41
N LEU A 126 19.27 -3.17 -4.08
CA LEU A 126 19.47 -4.45 -4.76
C LEU A 126 18.32 -5.42 -4.52
N HIS A 127 17.78 -5.47 -3.30
CA HIS A 127 16.63 -6.33 -2.98
C HIS A 127 15.39 -5.95 -3.80
N LEU A 128 15.13 -4.65 -3.98
CA LEU A 128 13.98 -4.18 -4.75
C LEU A 128 14.15 -4.43 -6.26
N VAL A 129 15.35 -4.20 -6.81
CA VAL A 129 15.64 -4.49 -8.22
C VAL A 129 15.57 -5.99 -8.49
N THR A 130 16.13 -6.83 -7.61
CA THR A 130 16.06 -8.29 -7.73
C THR A 130 14.62 -8.81 -7.66
N ALA A 131 13.79 -8.27 -6.76
CA ALA A 131 12.35 -8.57 -6.74
C ALA A 131 11.66 -8.21 -8.06
N GLY A 132 12.01 -7.06 -8.67
CA GLY A 132 11.52 -6.67 -10.00
C GLY A 132 11.92 -7.65 -11.10
N VAL A 133 13.19 -8.08 -11.12
CA VAL A 133 13.70 -9.08 -12.08
C VAL A 133 13.00 -10.43 -11.88
N VAL A 134 12.85 -10.89 -10.64
CA VAL A 134 12.13 -12.14 -10.33
C VAL A 134 10.69 -12.07 -10.83
N THR A 135 9.99 -10.96 -10.58
CA THR A 135 8.62 -10.75 -11.06
C THR A 135 8.53 -10.79 -12.58
N LEU A 136 9.49 -10.17 -13.28
CA LEU A 136 9.59 -10.19 -14.73
C LEU A 136 9.79 -11.61 -15.25
N VAL A 137 10.73 -12.38 -14.67
CA VAL A 137 11.00 -13.77 -15.05
C VAL A 137 9.74 -14.64 -14.85
N VAL A 138 9.09 -14.55 -13.69
CA VAL A 138 7.85 -15.28 -13.41
C VAL A 138 6.75 -14.93 -14.42
N THR A 139 6.58 -13.64 -14.74
CA THR A 139 5.58 -13.18 -15.70
C THR A 139 5.86 -13.70 -17.10
N LEU A 140 7.13 -13.70 -17.53
CA LEU A 140 7.52 -14.26 -18.83
C LEU A 140 7.25 -15.77 -18.90
N LEU A 141 7.58 -16.51 -17.84
CA LEU A 141 7.30 -17.96 -17.78
C LEU A 141 5.80 -18.25 -17.86
N LEU A 142 4.97 -17.51 -17.11
CA LEU A 142 3.52 -17.65 -17.18
C LEU A 142 2.97 -17.29 -18.57
N SER A 143 3.53 -16.28 -19.22
CA SER A 143 3.14 -15.86 -20.57
C SER A 143 3.49 -16.87 -21.66
N GLN A 144 4.43 -17.80 -21.43
CA GLN A 144 4.70 -18.89 -22.37
C GLN A 144 3.75 -20.09 -22.18
N LEU A 145 3.10 -20.17 -21.01
CA LEU A 145 2.21 -21.28 -20.65
C LEU A 145 0.74 -21.00 -21.02
N THR A 146 0.40 -19.73 -21.29
CA THR A 146 -0.94 -19.25 -21.66
C THR A 146 -0.98 -18.88 -23.13
#